data_AF-B8CBM1-F1
#
_entry.id   AF-B8CBM1-F1
#
_cell.length_a   1.000
_cell.length_b   1.000
_cell.length_c   1.000
_cell.angle_alpha   90.00
_cell.angle_beta   90.00
_cell.angle_gamma   90.00
#
_symmetry.space_group_name_H-M   'P 1'
#
loop_
_entity.id
_entity.type
_entity.pdbx_description
1 polymer ?
#
loop_
_entity_poly.entity_id
_entity_poly.type
_entity_poly.pdbx_seq_one_letter_code
_entity_poly.pdbx_strand_id
1 'polypeptide(L)'
;MMAMFTLSEIISNDVSSNHGATTHSREVSFDERLRYKLNCKRSSDGCADDFSTGTFGHVRSLFRDAATVLQLELDHCNVTKTCSQPLASSVSDVSSPKVLAHWVPGRIEMMGKHTDYAGGNSLVCATAGRGMAMVSTMISDGKTNRYDGTKVTIVSVLPTGMRSDCTTSASFTVNGRSVAHHTIHIAASGEHESEKANKKCSDSKKVNWTIYPTAVIHRLHQNFGLYPHFNENTPSNTSSSHIFIAIASNLPPASGLSTSSAIVTGLFLVLDSHLGMRSTHAYRNAIGECTDSDEEGDEEAMCNLATYLGNVENGRDYVKPNKNNCPTEAIVLKGTVQGGVGTFGGSEDHAAILMGRKGELRLLSFCPTRPASFDFARNNDNVYTQQSRVELPSDVTFVIAYSGAKAEKAGGSDGDTYASIGYNNAADLAREALHAYLVAGESYGFNYKGDCQTFADAVRWERRRLGFSATLNTKNSNDAVKACISERIRRGSTQRMGGDDFLVQRFEQFYDESEYLVPWAAHALSNCTYDLLGEIVEASHRGAVNVLRNQIEETAWLPLWARDSS
;
A
#
# COMPACT_ATOMS: atom_id res chain seq x y z
N MET A 1 12.94 -8.79 3.17
CA MET A 1 11.71 -9.52 2.77
C MET A 1 11.88 -10.21 1.40
N MET A 2 12.93 -11.01 1.24
CA MET A 2 13.19 -11.77 0.02
C MET A 2 13.86 -13.06 0.47
N ALA A 3 13.33 -14.20 0.05
CA ALA A 3 14.00 -15.47 0.22
C ALA A 3 14.17 -16.12 -1.14
N MET A 4 15.36 -16.70 -1.36
CA MET A 4 15.72 -17.38 -2.60
C MET A 4 15.52 -18.88 -2.40
N PHE A 5 14.81 -19.50 -3.32
CA PHE A 5 14.52 -20.94 -3.30
C PHE A 5 14.52 -21.48 -4.73
N THR A 6 14.54 -22.79 -4.85
CA THR A 6 14.11 -23.51 -6.05
C THR A 6 12.59 -23.73 -6.02
N LEU A 7 11.95 -23.90 -7.18
CA LEU A 7 10.51 -24.21 -7.24
C LEU A 7 10.17 -25.52 -6.49
N SER A 8 11.02 -26.54 -6.61
CA SER A 8 10.86 -27.80 -5.91
C SER A 8 10.91 -27.67 -4.38
N GLU A 9 11.75 -26.77 -3.85
CA GLU A 9 11.83 -26.50 -2.40
C GLU A 9 10.57 -25.83 -1.87
N ILE A 10 9.90 -24.99 -2.66
CA ILE A 10 8.63 -24.36 -2.25
C ILE A 10 7.46 -25.35 -2.36
N ILE A 11 7.49 -26.24 -3.36
CA ILE A 11 6.39 -27.17 -3.66
C ILE A 11 6.40 -28.40 -2.72
N SER A 12 7.57 -28.95 -2.41
CA SER A 12 7.69 -30.17 -1.59
C SER A 12 7.52 -29.91 -0.09
N ASN A 13 7.02 -30.90 0.66
CA ASN A 13 6.93 -30.85 2.13
C ASN A 13 8.26 -31.17 2.84
N ASP A 14 9.28 -31.62 2.09
CA ASP A 14 10.55 -32.11 2.62
C ASP A 14 11.67 -31.12 2.33
N VAL A 15 11.99 -30.29 3.32
CA VAL A 15 13.37 -29.79 3.43
C VAL A 15 14.19 -30.93 4.02
N SER A 16 14.51 -31.94 3.19
CA SER A 16 15.49 -32.95 3.58
C SER A 16 16.87 -32.29 3.62
N SER A 17 17.44 -32.24 4.81
CA SER A 17 18.82 -31.81 5.06
C SER A 17 19.80 -32.59 4.20
N ASN A 18 20.43 -31.93 3.23
CA ASN A 18 21.82 -32.18 2.82
C ASN A 18 22.18 -31.23 1.69
N HIS A 19 23.21 -30.40 1.90
CA HIS A 19 24.38 -30.26 1.04
C HIS A 19 25.41 -29.41 1.80
N GLY A 20 26.58 -30.01 2.08
CA GLY A 20 27.69 -29.33 2.72
C GLY A 20 28.27 -28.29 1.78
N ALA A 21 28.23 -27.02 2.18
CA ALA A 21 29.05 -25.96 1.60
C ALA A 21 29.84 -25.31 2.73
N THR A 22 31.15 -25.30 2.53
CA THR A 22 32.20 -24.84 3.43
C THR A 22 32.03 -23.39 3.89
N THR A 23 32.38 -23.18 5.14
CA THR A 23 32.39 -21.92 5.90
C THR A 23 33.26 -20.83 5.29
N HIS A 24 32.66 -19.69 4.96
CA HIS A 24 33.29 -18.39 5.17
C HIS A 24 32.31 -17.46 5.90
N SER A 25 32.75 -17.03 7.07
CA SER A 25 32.10 -16.08 7.97
C SER A 25 31.84 -14.73 7.28
N ARG A 26 30.57 -14.36 7.15
CA ARG A 26 30.12 -12.97 7.07
C ARG A 26 28.89 -12.82 7.96
N GLU A 27 29.10 -12.23 9.13
CA GLU A 27 28.03 -11.59 9.89
C GLU A 27 27.44 -10.47 9.04
N VAL A 28 26.14 -10.56 8.73
CA VAL A 28 25.36 -9.45 8.17
C VAL A 28 24.06 -9.39 8.96
N SER A 29 23.99 -8.42 9.86
CA SER A 29 22.79 -8.05 10.60
C SER A 29 21.91 -7.16 9.73
N PHE A 30 20.85 -7.71 9.15
CA PHE A 30 19.60 -6.99 8.82
C PHE A 30 18.52 -7.97 8.34
N ASP A 31 18.08 -8.92 9.18
CA ASP A 31 16.74 -9.50 9.02
C ASP A 31 16.35 -10.35 10.25
N GLU A 32 15.94 -9.73 11.36
CA GLU A 32 15.02 -10.37 12.32
C GLU A 32 13.61 -9.77 12.21
N ARG A 33 13.40 -8.84 11.27
CA ARG A 33 12.22 -7.97 11.19
C ARG A 33 11.05 -8.53 10.38
N LEU A 34 11.19 -9.68 9.69
CA LEU A 34 10.06 -10.50 9.19
C LEU A 34 10.55 -11.86 8.64
N ARG A 35 11.52 -12.50 9.32
CA ARG A 35 11.99 -13.85 8.97
C ARG A 35 10.97 -14.91 9.39
N TYR A 36 10.02 -15.25 8.52
CA TYR A 36 9.50 -16.62 8.49
C TYR A 36 10.53 -17.48 7.77
N LYS A 37 11.55 -17.95 8.50
CA LYS A 37 12.43 -19.00 8.01
C LYS A 37 11.59 -20.27 7.80
N LEU A 38 11.49 -20.71 6.54
CA LEU A 38 11.11 -22.09 6.19
C LEU A 38 12.21 -23.12 6.54
N ASN A 39 13.26 -22.71 7.27
CA ASN A 39 14.38 -23.59 7.65
C ASN A 39 14.11 -24.28 8.99
N CYS A 40 13.76 -25.57 8.89
CA CYS A 40 13.80 -26.53 9.98
C CYS A 40 15.27 -26.73 10.42
N LYS A 41 15.63 -26.27 11.63
CA LYS A 41 16.69 -26.90 12.42
C LYS A 41 16.15 -27.04 13.84
N ARG A 42 16.07 -28.28 14.32
CA ARG A 42 15.92 -28.57 15.75
C ARG A 42 17.10 -27.90 16.48
N SER A 43 16.83 -26.89 17.29
CA SER A 43 17.76 -26.50 18.35
C SER A 43 17.81 -27.65 19.36
N SER A 44 19.02 -27.97 19.81
CA SER A 44 19.30 -28.97 20.85
C SER A 44 18.90 -28.53 22.26
N ASP A 45 18.32 -27.34 22.41
CA ASP A 45 17.78 -26.84 23.67
C ASP A 45 16.27 -26.99 23.65
N GLY A 46 15.76 -27.80 24.57
CA GLY A 46 14.39 -28.32 24.62
C GLY A 46 13.31 -27.29 24.94
N CYS A 47 13.08 -26.36 24.03
CA CYS A 47 11.80 -25.66 23.90
C CYS A 47 11.24 -26.00 22.50
N ALA A 48 10.39 -27.01 22.44
CA ALA A 48 9.65 -27.33 21.23
C ALA A 48 8.59 -26.24 21.02
N ASP A 49 8.92 -25.19 20.26
CA ASP A 49 7.87 -24.34 19.68
C ASP A 49 7.04 -25.22 18.75
N ASP A 50 5.81 -25.47 19.18
CA ASP A 50 4.84 -26.32 18.51
C ASP A 50 4.28 -25.61 17.25
N PHE A 51 5.13 -25.48 16.22
CA PHE A 51 4.77 -24.94 14.90
C PHE A 51 3.91 -25.90 14.07
N SER A 52 3.42 -26.99 14.66
CA SER A 52 2.56 -27.99 14.01
C SER A 52 1.07 -27.61 14.00
N THR A 53 0.66 -26.54 14.69
CA THR A 53 -0.77 -26.20 14.85
C THR A 53 -1.13 -24.77 14.38
N GLY A 54 -2.09 -24.67 13.45
CA GLY A 54 -2.99 -23.52 13.29
C GLY A 54 -2.57 -22.36 12.39
N THR A 55 -1.69 -21.48 12.86
CA THR A 55 -1.70 -20.06 12.40
C THR A 55 -0.92 -19.80 11.11
N PHE A 56 0.19 -20.52 10.85
CA PHE A 56 1.07 -20.30 9.69
C PHE A 56 0.99 -21.35 8.60
N GLY A 57 0.26 -22.45 8.83
CA GLY A 57 0.00 -23.46 7.81
C GLY A 57 -0.67 -22.87 6.56
N HIS A 58 -1.58 -21.90 6.76
CA HIS A 58 -2.26 -21.22 5.67
C HIS A 58 -1.32 -20.35 4.81
N VAL A 59 -0.35 -19.65 5.41
CA VAL A 59 0.64 -18.84 4.66
C VAL A 59 1.52 -19.73 3.77
N ARG A 60 2.01 -20.86 4.31
CA ARG A 60 2.78 -21.84 3.54
C ARG A 60 1.97 -22.41 2.37
N SER A 61 0.68 -22.70 2.60
CA SER A 61 -0.22 -23.16 1.53
C SER A 61 -0.32 -22.16 0.38
N LEU A 62 -0.39 -20.85 0.68
CA LEU A 62 -0.44 -19.81 -0.36
C LEU A 62 0.84 -19.77 -1.19
N PHE A 63 2.01 -19.88 -0.56
CA PHE A 63 3.28 -19.97 -1.31
C PHE A 63 3.33 -21.20 -2.21
N ARG A 64 2.81 -22.35 -1.74
CA ARG A 64 2.71 -23.56 -2.55
C ARG A 64 1.76 -23.36 -3.74
N ASP A 65 0.61 -22.74 -3.52
CA ASP A 65 -0.35 -22.43 -4.59
C ASP A 65 0.29 -21.52 -5.65
N ALA A 66 0.97 -20.45 -5.23
CA ALA A 66 1.66 -19.53 -6.11
C ALA A 66 2.84 -20.20 -6.86
N ALA A 67 3.63 -21.04 -6.20
CA ALA A 67 4.71 -21.79 -6.87
C ALA A 67 4.16 -22.82 -7.88
N THR A 68 3.07 -23.50 -7.53
CA THR A 68 2.41 -24.47 -8.43
C THR A 68 1.89 -23.78 -9.68
N VAL A 69 1.20 -22.65 -9.53
CA VAL A 69 0.66 -21.92 -10.68
C VAL A 69 1.77 -21.32 -11.54
N LEU A 70 2.88 -20.89 -10.93
CA LEU A 70 4.06 -20.42 -11.66
C LEU A 70 4.67 -21.54 -12.51
N GLN A 71 4.85 -22.73 -11.95
CA GLN A 71 5.41 -23.87 -12.68
C GLN A 71 4.53 -24.24 -13.88
N LEU A 72 3.21 -24.31 -13.69
CA LEU A 72 2.26 -24.61 -14.77
C LEU A 72 2.33 -23.58 -15.91
N GLU A 73 2.46 -22.29 -15.58
CA GLU A 73 2.59 -21.23 -16.57
C GLU A 73 3.90 -21.35 -17.38
N LEU A 74 5.01 -21.65 -16.70
CA LEU A 74 6.31 -21.85 -17.35
C LEU A 74 6.30 -23.06 -18.28
N ASP A 75 5.68 -24.16 -17.85
CA ASP A 75 5.53 -25.36 -18.65
C ASP A 75 4.66 -25.09 -19.90
N HIS A 76 3.58 -24.33 -19.74
CA HIS A 76 2.72 -23.92 -20.86
C HIS A 76 3.45 -23.05 -21.88
N CYS A 77 4.26 -22.09 -21.41
CA CYS A 77 5.12 -21.25 -22.26
C CYS A 77 6.18 -22.07 -23.01
N ASN A 78 6.75 -23.10 -22.38
CA ASN A 78 7.72 -23.97 -23.01
C ASN A 78 7.10 -24.86 -24.10
N VAL A 79 5.92 -25.45 -23.83
CA VAL A 79 5.19 -26.27 -24.81
C VAL A 79 4.82 -25.45 -26.06
N THR A 80 4.34 -24.22 -25.87
CA THR A 80 3.99 -23.32 -26.99
C THR A 80 5.20 -22.89 -27.82
N LYS A 81 6.38 -22.68 -27.19
CA LYS A 81 7.66 -22.44 -27.90
C LYS A 81 8.11 -23.66 -28.72
N THR A 82 7.98 -24.89 -28.20
CA THR A 82 8.37 -26.11 -28.95
C THR A 82 7.47 -26.43 -30.15
N CYS A 83 6.21 -25.98 -30.12
CA CYS A 83 5.27 -26.19 -31.22
C CYS A 83 5.53 -25.27 -32.45
N SER A 84 6.46 -24.31 -32.34
CA SER A 84 6.72 -23.30 -33.38
C SER A 84 8.06 -23.42 -34.12
N GLN A 85 9.03 -24.26 -33.68
CA GLN A 85 10.20 -24.68 -34.49
C GLN A 85 10.77 -26.02 -33.95
N PRO A 86 11.25 -26.95 -34.82
CA PRO A 86 11.93 -28.15 -34.37
C PRO A 86 13.34 -27.78 -33.86
N LEU A 87 13.60 -27.92 -32.55
CA LEU A 87 14.92 -27.60 -31.99
C LEU A 87 15.87 -28.80 -32.08
N ALA A 88 16.99 -28.60 -32.76
CA ALA A 88 18.18 -29.41 -32.63
C ALA A 88 18.75 -29.32 -31.21
N SER A 89 19.18 -30.47 -30.72
CA SER A 89 19.74 -30.72 -29.40
C SER A 89 21.17 -30.19 -29.24
N SER A 90 21.36 -29.07 -28.53
CA SER A 90 22.61 -28.76 -27.81
C SER A 90 22.59 -27.38 -27.12
N VAL A 91 22.07 -27.28 -25.89
CA VAL A 91 22.53 -26.25 -24.93
C VAL A 91 22.51 -26.84 -23.53
N SER A 92 23.63 -27.47 -23.16
CA SER A 92 24.00 -27.72 -21.77
C SER A 92 24.64 -26.44 -21.24
N ASP A 93 23.92 -25.69 -20.39
CA ASP A 93 24.40 -24.85 -19.27
C ASP A 93 23.45 -23.65 -19.02
N VAL A 94 22.18 -23.93 -18.69
CA VAL A 94 21.26 -22.90 -18.18
C VAL A 94 21.15 -23.13 -16.67
N SER A 95 21.78 -22.25 -15.88
CA SER A 95 21.51 -22.19 -14.44
C SER A 95 20.00 -22.11 -14.23
N SER A 96 19.44 -23.01 -13.42
CA SER A 96 18.00 -23.02 -13.10
C SER A 96 17.55 -21.59 -12.76
N PRO A 97 16.47 -21.08 -13.37
CA PRO A 97 16.07 -19.69 -13.23
C PRO A 97 15.80 -19.36 -11.76
N LYS A 98 16.34 -18.24 -11.30
CA LYS A 98 16.29 -17.82 -9.90
C LYS A 98 14.83 -17.51 -9.51
N VAL A 99 14.31 -18.22 -8.52
CA VAL A 99 12.94 -18.02 -8.02
C VAL A 99 13.00 -17.20 -6.73
N LEU A 100 12.15 -16.18 -6.67
CA LEU A 100 12.02 -15.26 -5.55
C LEU A 100 10.63 -15.35 -4.95
N ALA A 101 10.55 -15.31 -3.61
CA ALA A 101 9.31 -15.34 -2.87
C ALA A 101 9.16 -14.12 -1.95
N HIS A 102 8.00 -13.47 -2.02
CA HIS A 102 7.62 -12.32 -1.22
C HIS A 102 6.26 -12.57 -0.53
N TRP A 103 6.17 -12.23 0.75
CA TRP A 103 4.90 -12.13 1.47
C TRP A 103 4.51 -10.67 1.55
N VAL A 104 3.26 -10.32 1.30
CA VAL A 104 2.76 -8.95 1.45
C VAL A 104 1.54 -8.98 2.35
N PRO A 105 1.60 -8.45 3.58
CA PRO A 105 0.46 -8.46 4.48
C PRO A 105 -0.66 -7.53 3.96
N GLY A 106 -1.89 -7.76 4.41
CA GLY A 106 -2.90 -6.70 4.41
C GLY A 106 -2.67 -5.73 5.57
N ARG A 107 -3.61 -4.81 5.80
CA ARG A 107 -3.51 -3.84 6.91
C ARG A 107 -4.80 -3.67 7.69
N ILE A 108 -4.67 -3.18 8.91
CA ILE A 108 -5.77 -2.75 9.78
C ILE A 108 -5.61 -1.25 10.01
N GLU A 109 -6.65 -0.49 9.66
CA GLU A 109 -6.86 0.89 10.11
C GLU A 109 -7.58 0.80 11.45
N MET A 110 -6.88 1.13 12.54
CA MET A 110 -7.51 1.14 13.86
C MET A 110 -8.29 2.44 14.07
N MET A 111 -7.67 3.57 13.73
CA MET A 111 -8.23 4.92 13.82
C MET A 111 -7.66 5.77 12.67
N GLY A 112 -8.35 6.86 12.32
CA GLY A 112 -7.92 7.76 11.22
C GLY A 112 -8.83 7.71 10.00
N LYS A 113 -10.10 7.34 10.17
CA LYS A 113 -11.05 7.13 9.06
C LYS A 113 -11.14 8.34 8.14
N HIS A 114 -10.77 8.13 6.87
CA HIS A 114 -10.81 9.16 5.83
C HIS A 114 -9.99 10.43 6.19
N THR A 115 -8.85 10.28 6.86
CA THR A 115 -7.98 11.42 7.19
C THR A 115 -6.76 11.52 6.27
N ASP A 116 -6.29 10.39 5.75
CA ASP A 116 -5.02 10.24 5.03
C ASP A 116 -4.89 11.14 3.78
N TYR A 117 -5.87 11.13 2.89
CA TYR A 117 -5.83 11.93 1.66
C TYR A 117 -5.95 13.45 1.92
N ALA A 118 -6.41 13.85 3.11
CA ALA A 118 -6.51 15.23 3.56
C ALA A 118 -5.35 15.64 4.50
N GLY A 119 -4.29 14.82 4.54
CA GLY A 119 -3.04 15.08 5.26
C GLY A 119 -3.08 14.79 6.75
N GLY A 120 -4.14 14.13 7.23
CA GLY A 120 -4.35 13.86 8.64
C GLY A 120 -3.52 12.71 9.17
N ASN A 121 -3.90 12.24 10.36
CA ASN A 121 -3.18 11.23 11.11
C ASN A 121 -4.00 9.94 11.24
N SER A 122 -3.34 8.78 11.18
CA SER A 122 -3.95 7.47 11.40
C SER A 122 -3.10 6.58 12.29
N LEU A 123 -3.76 5.67 12.99
CA LEU A 123 -3.14 4.61 13.77
C LEU A 123 -3.38 3.28 13.06
N VAL A 124 -2.31 2.68 12.54
CA VAL A 124 -2.39 1.56 11.59
C VAL A 124 -1.42 0.44 11.92
N CYS A 125 -1.72 -0.77 11.49
CA CYS A 125 -0.78 -1.88 11.55
C CYS A 125 -0.94 -2.86 10.38
N ALA A 126 0.10 -3.65 10.12
CA ALA A 126 0.02 -4.77 9.19
C ALA A 126 -0.69 -5.96 9.85
N THR A 127 -1.47 -6.70 9.05
CA THR A 127 -2.08 -7.95 9.51
C THR A 127 -1.05 -9.06 9.70
N ALA A 128 -1.23 -9.88 10.74
CA ALA A 128 -0.45 -11.09 10.93
C ALA A 128 -1.12 -12.29 10.23
N GLY A 129 -0.41 -12.98 9.33
CA GLY A 129 -0.88 -14.20 8.67
C GLY A 129 -1.98 -14.01 7.60
N ARG A 130 -2.45 -12.77 7.36
CA ARG A 130 -3.33 -12.40 6.26
C ARG A 130 -2.57 -11.55 5.24
N GLY A 131 -2.69 -11.86 3.96
CA GLY A 131 -1.86 -11.25 2.93
C GLY A 131 -1.83 -12.04 1.63
N MET A 132 -0.79 -11.77 0.86
CA MET A 132 -0.55 -12.32 -0.46
C MET A 132 0.85 -12.93 -0.54
N ALA A 133 0.93 -14.16 -1.02
CA ALA A 133 2.18 -14.77 -1.44
C ALA A 133 2.41 -14.42 -2.92
N MET A 134 3.57 -13.85 -3.23
CA MET A 134 4.04 -13.61 -4.59
C MET A 134 5.30 -14.44 -4.85
N VAL A 135 5.23 -15.37 -5.80
CA VAL A 135 6.38 -16.18 -6.25
C VAL A 135 6.70 -15.77 -7.67
N SER A 136 7.96 -15.50 -7.97
CA SER A 136 8.35 -14.93 -9.26
C SER A 136 9.65 -15.48 -9.77
N THR A 137 9.82 -15.41 -11.09
CA THR A 137 11.07 -15.73 -11.77
C THR A 137 11.27 -14.80 -12.96
N MET A 138 12.50 -14.61 -13.39
CA MET A 138 12.85 -13.87 -14.59
C MET A 138 13.59 -14.79 -15.55
N ILE A 139 13.14 -14.82 -16.79
CA ILE A 139 13.79 -15.55 -17.88
C ILE A 139 14.38 -14.52 -18.84
N SER A 140 15.68 -14.65 -19.10
CA SER A 140 16.34 -13.93 -20.19
C SER A 140 16.30 -14.81 -21.45
N ASP A 141 15.72 -14.32 -22.54
CA ASP A 141 15.50 -15.17 -23.74
C ASP A 141 16.79 -15.41 -24.54
N GLY A 142 17.96 -14.93 -24.07
CA GLY A 142 19.29 -15.07 -24.68
C GLY A 142 19.45 -14.40 -26.05
N LYS A 143 18.33 -14.09 -26.72
CA LYS A 143 18.25 -13.40 -27.99
C LYS A 143 18.34 -11.89 -27.74
N THR A 144 19.42 -11.29 -28.23
CA THR A 144 19.64 -9.85 -28.25
C THR A 144 18.86 -9.23 -29.42
N ASN A 145 17.53 -9.29 -29.39
CA ASN A 145 16.74 -8.45 -30.29
C ASN A 145 16.44 -7.14 -29.58
N ARG A 146 17.08 -6.06 -30.05
CA ARG A 146 17.07 -4.73 -29.42
C ARG A 146 15.66 -4.11 -29.29
N TYR A 147 14.66 -4.74 -29.90
CA TYR A 147 13.26 -4.28 -29.97
C TYR A 147 12.29 -5.05 -29.08
N ASP A 148 12.66 -6.18 -28.46
CA ASP A 148 11.68 -7.09 -27.82
C ASP A 148 11.23 -6.69 -26.40
N GLY A 149 11.82 -5.63 -25.83
CA GLY A 149 11.36 -5.04 -24.57
C GLY A 149 11.37 -5.99 -23.37
N THR A 150 10.78 -5.53 -22.26
CA THR A 150 10.54 -6.34 -21.04
C THR A 150 9.08 -6.79 -21.02
N LYS A 151 8.82 -8.07 -20.76
CA LYS A 151 7.48 -8.61 -20.57
C LYS A 151 7.27 -8.93 -19.11
N VAL A 152 6.10 -8.60 -18.57
CA VAL A 152 5.70 -8.99 -17.21
C VAL A 152 4.37 -9.72 -17.27
N THR A 153 4.37 -10.98 -16.87
CA THR A 153 3.16 -11.81 -16.79
C THR A 153 2.78 -12.03 -15.34
N ILE A 154 1.55 -11.64 -15.00
CA ILE A 154 0.94 -11.87 -13.70
C ILE A 154 -0.04 -13.04 -13.82
N VAL A 155 0.11 -14.02 -12.94
CA VAL A 155 -0.77 -15.18 -12.84
C VAL A 155 -1.34 -15.24 -11.43
N SER A 156 -2.65 -15.15 -11.28
CA SER A 156 -3.30 -15.04 -9.97
C SER A 156 -4.24 -16.22 -9.73
N VAL A 157 -4.03 -16.93 -8.62
CA VAL A 157 -4.97 -17.94 -8.14
C VAL A 157 -6.15 -17.22 -7.50
N LEU A 158 -7.33 -17.31 -8.13
CA LEU A 158 -8.50 -16.60 -7.66
C LEU A 158 -9.04 -17.20 -6.35
N PRO A 159 -9.63 -16.36 -5.48
CA PRO A 159 -10.32 -16.83 -4.28
C PRO A 159 -11.41 -17.86 -4.62
N THR A 160 -11.69 -18.76 -3.67
CA THR A 160 -12.75 -19.77 -3.83
C THR A 160 -14.09 -19.11 -4.18
N GLY A 161 -14.75 -19.62 -5.22
CA GLY A 161 -16.05 -19.09 -5.69
C GLY A 161 -15.94 -17.87 -6.60
N MET A 162 -14.76 -17.27 -6.77
CA MET A 162 -14.53 -16.21 -7.75
C MET A 162 -14.19 -16.84 -9.11
N ARG A 163 -14.91 -16.43 -10.15
CA ARG A 163 -14.57 -16.76 -11.54
C ARG A 163 -13.87 -15.55 -12.16
N SER A 164 -12.99 -15.80 -13.13
CA SER A 164 -12.44 -14.72 -13.92
C SER A 164 -13.52 -14.27 -14.90
N ASP A 165 -14.02 -13.05 -14.75
CA ASP A 165 -14.99 -12.47 -15.70
C ASP A 165 -14.33 -12.03 -17.02
N CYS A 166 -13.12 -12.54 -17.31
CA CYS A 166 -12.21 -12.04 -18.33
C CYS A 166 -11.91 -13.12 -19.37
N THR A 167 -11.68 -12.70 -20.61
CA THR A 167 -11.10 -13.50 -21.71
C THR A 167 -9.65 -13.98 -21.45
N THR A 168 -9.14 -13.80 -20.23
CA THR A 168 -7.75 -14.08 -19.81
C THR A 168 -7.67 -15.13 -18.69
N SER A 169 -8.61 -16.08 -18.67
CA SER A 169 -8.50 -17.26 -17.81
C SER A 169 -7.41 -18.20 -18.33
N ALA A 170 -6.54 -18.69 -17.45
CA ALA A 170 -5.63 -19.77 -17.82
C ALA A 170 -6.42 -21.07 -18.05
N SER A 171 -5.84 -21.98 -18.85
CA SER A 171 -6.47 -23.26 -19.18
C SER A 171 -6.46 -24.27 -18.02
N PHE A 172 -5.79 -23.95 -16.92
CA PHE A 172 -5.60 -24.82 -15.76
C PHE A 172 -6.15 -24.20 -14.47
N THR A 173 -6.31 -25.06 -13.46
CA THR A 173 -6.80 -24.68 -12.12
C THR A 173 -5.80 -25.14 -11.06
N VAL A 174 -5.80 -24.48 -9.90
CA VAL A 174 -4.98 -24.87 -8.75
C VAL A 174 -5.89 -25.09 -7.55
N ASN A 175 -5.89 -26.33 -7.02
CA ASN A 175 -6.79 -26.74 -5.93
C ASN A 175 -8.27 -26.44 -6.24
N GLY A 176 -8.69 -26.68 -7.48
CA GLY A 176 -10.06 -26.43 -7.95
C GLY A 176 -10.43 -24.95 -8.14
N ARG A 177 -9.49 -24.03 -7.94
CA ARG A 177 -9.70 -22.58 -8.15
C ARG A 177 -9.23 -22.15 -9.52
N SER A 178 -9.99 -21.25 -10.14
CA SER A 178 -9.63 -20.63 -11.41
C SER A 178 -8.38 -19.78 -11.29
N VAL A 179 -7.65 -19.68 -12.39
CA VAL A 179 -6.43 -18.88 -12.49
C VAL A 179 -6.66 -17.77 -13.52
N ALA A 180 -6.37 -16.54 -13.14
CA ALA A 180 -6.39 -15.38 -14.03
C ALA A 180 -4.98 -15.03 -14.49
N HIS A 181 -4.85 -14.60 -15.74
CA HIS A 181 -3.59 -14.23 -16.38
C HIS A 181 -3.66 -12.80 -16.89
N HIS A 182 -2.56 -12.04 -16.80
CA HIS A 182 -2.38 -10.78 -17.55
C HIS A 182 -0.92 -10.57 -17.94
N THR A 183 -0.64 -10.26 -19.20
CA THR A 183 0.71 -9.93 -19.68
C THR A 183 0.80 -8.46 -20.08
N ILE A 184 1.83 -7.78 -19.60
CA ILE A 184 2.14 -6.38 -19.90
C ILE A 184 3.46 -6.35 -20.67
N HIS A 185 3.50 -5.56 -21.74
CA HIS A 185 4.68 -5.36 -22.59
C HIS A 185 5.24 -3.97 -22.37
N ILE A 186 6.55 -3.87 -22.14
CA ILE A 186 7.29 -2.63 -21.91
C ILE A 186 8.29 -2.47 -23.07
N ALA A 187 8.16 -1.41 -23.87
CA ALA A 187 9.02 -1.18 -25.02
C ALA A 187 10.49 -0.88 -24.65
N ALA A 188 11.43 -1.25 -25.54
CA ALA A 188 12.87 -1.19 -25.26
C ALA A 188 13.48 0.22 -25.22
N SER A 189 12.85 1.23 -25.84
CA SER A 189 13.10 2.68 -25.66
C SER A 189 12.46 3.47 -26.82
N GLY A 190 11.84 4.63 -26.54
CA GLY A 190 11.70 5.73 -27.51
C GLY A 190 10.42 5.80 -28.35
N GLU A 191 9.62 4.74 -28.45
CA GLU A 191 8.25 4.89 -28.95
C GLU A 191 7.34 5.27 -27.79
N HIS A 192 6.97 6.55 -27.75
CA HIS A 192 5.77 6.98 -27.05
C HIS A 192 4.56 6.27 -27.69
N GLU A 193 4.27 5.04 -27.26
CA GLU A 193 2.96 4.39 -27.48
C GLU A 193 1.84 5.09 -26.68
N SER A 194 2.08 6.28 -26.14
CA SER A 194 1.10 7.02 -25.34
C SER A 194 -0.06 7.62 -26.14
N GLU A 195 -0.15 7.46 -27.47
CA GLU A 195 -1.28 8.03 -28.23
C GLU A 195 -1.96 7.13 -29.28
N LYS A 196 -1.39 6.00 -29.72
CA LYS A 196 -1.97 5.24 -30.85
C LYS A 196 -2.72 3.95 -30.50
N ALA A 197 -2.45 3.30 -29.37
CA ALA A 197 -3.14 2.06 -28.99
C ALA A 197 -4.48 2.28 -28.25
N ASN A 198 -4.66 3.41 -27.57
CA ASN A 198 -5.84 3.65 -26.71
C ASN A 198 -6.95 4.50 -27.33
N LYS A 199 -6.83 4.95 -28.58
CA LYS A 199 -7.90 5.71 -29.28
C LYS A 199 -9.07 4.84 -29.74
N LYS A 200 -9.11 3.55 -29.39
CA LYS A 200 -10.16 2.61 -29.79
C LYS A 200 -10.97 2.01 -28.64
N CYS A 201 -10.79 2.48 -27.41
CA CYS A 201 -11.62 2.07 -26.28
C CYS A 201 -12.23 3.30 -25.57
N SER A 202 -13.03 4.06 -26.31
CA SER A 202 -13.95 5.05 -25.73
C SER A 202 -15.30 4.44 -25.36
N ASP A 203 -15.44 3.11 -25.41
CA ASP A 203 -16.71 2.42 -25.16
C ASP A 203 -16.60 1.54 -23.91
N SER A 204 -17.29 1.98 -22.84
CA SER A 204 -17.44 1.38 -21.50
C SER A 204 -16.18 1.30 -20.61
N LYS A 205 -16.09 2.19 -19.61
CA LYS A 205 -15.13 2.11 -18.49
C LYS A 205 -15.44 0.87 -17.63
N LYS A 206 -15.06 -0.32 -18.08
CA LYS A 206 -15.04 -1.51 -17.22
C LYS A 206 -13.71 -1.53 -16.48
N VAL A 207 -13.73 -1.24 -15.17
CA VAL A 207 -12.54 -1.36 -14.33
C VAL A 207 -12.40 -2.83 -13.94
N ASN A 208 -11.26 -3.43 -14.28
CA ASN A 208 -10.93 -4.83 -13.99
C ASN A 208 -9.59 -4.89 -13.23
N TRP A 209 -9.32 -6.00 -12.52
CA TRP A 209 -8.11 -6.22 -11.72
C TRP A 209 -6.80 -5.95 -12.48
N THR A 210 -6.81 -6.05 -13.80
CA THR A 210 -5.64 -5.76 -14.66
C THR A 210 -5.20 -4.30 -14.63
N ILE A 211 -6.05 -3.37 -14.16
CA ILE A 211 -5.71 -1.95 -14.00
C ILE A 211 -4.54 -1.77 -13.02
N TYR A 212 -4.50 -2.54 -11.93
CA TYR A 212 -3.48 -2.43 -10.88
C TYR A 212 -2.08 -2.74 -11.42
N PRO A 213 -1.80 -3.94 -11.96
CA PRO A 213 -0.48 -4.23 -12.49
C PRO A 213 -0.11 -3.34 -13.68
N THR A 214 -1.08 -2.96 -14.52
CA THR A 214 -0.84 -2.08 -15.65
C THR A 214 -0.38 -0.69 -15.19
N ALA A 215 -1.12 -0.06 -14.27
CA ALA A 215 -0.79 1.25 -13.72
C ALA A 215 0.58 1.24 -13.02
N VAL A 216 0.84 0.24 -12.18
CA VAL A 216 2.09 0.13 -11.41
C VAL A 216 3.29 -0.04 -12.34
N ILE A 217 3.23 -0.99 -13.27
CA ILE A 217 4.37 -1.32 -14.13
C ILE A 217 4.70 -0.16 -15.07
N HIS A 218 3.69 0.45 -15.71
CA HIS A 218 3.93 1.62 -16.55
C HIS A 218 4.47 2.80 -15.74
N ARG A 219 3.98 3.01 -14.51
CA ARG A 219 4.43 4.12 -13.67
C ARG A 219 5.86 3.95 -13.18
N LEU A 220 6.23 2.74 -12.74
CA LEU A 220 7.61 2.42 -12.37
C LEU A 220 8.55 2.56 -13.58
N HIS A 221 8.13 2.09 -14.75
CA HIS A 221 8.88 2.27 -15.98
C HIS A 221 9.09 3.74 -16.34
N GLN A 222 8.03 4.56 -16.26
CA GLN A 222 8.08 5.99 -16.54
C GLN A 222 9.02 6.73 -15.57
N ASN A 223 9.03 6.36 -14.28
CA ASN A 223 9.76 7.13 -13.27
C ASN A 223 11.19 6.64 -13.04
N PHE A 224 11.47 5.34 -13.20
CA PHE A 224 12.78 4.75 -12.87
C PHE A 224 13.40 3.93 -14.00
N GLY A 225 12.64 3.58 -15.04
CA GLY A 225 13.07 2.62 -16.06
C GLY A 225 13.02 1.18 -15.54
N LEU A 226 12.48 0.26 -16.35
CA LEU A 226 12.38 -1.17 -16.01
C LEU A 226 13.23 -2.00 -16.97
N TYR A 227 14.53 -1.74 -16.94
CA TYR A 227 15.53 -2.49 -17.70
C TYR A 227 16.46 -3.21 -16.73
N PRO A 228 16.93 -4.42 -17.04
CA PRO A 228 17.88 -5.11 -16.16
C PRO A 228 19.18 -4.31 -16.03
N HIS A 229 19.46 -3.75 -14.85
CA HIS A 229 20.70 -3.01 -14.58
C HIS A 229 21.86 -3.97 -14.27
N PHE A 230 22.23 -4.81 -15.24
CA PHE A 230 23.43 -5.63 -15.14
C PHE A 230 24.66 -4.79 -15.49
N ASN A 231 25.21 -4.10 -14.47
CA ASN A 231 26.56 -3.52 -14.46
C ASN A 231 26.77 -2.31 -15.40
N GLU A 232 27.12 -1.15 -14.83
CA GLU A 232 27.37 0.12 -15.55
C GLU A 232 28.50 0.04 -16.60
N ASN A 233 29.31 -1.03 -16.58
CA ASN A 233 30.47 -1.22 -17.45
C ASN A 233 30.21 -2.09 -18.69
N THR A 234 28.97 -2.54 -18.93
CA THR A 234 28.61 -3.31 -20.13
C THR A 234 27.75 -2.45 -21.06
N PRO A 235 28.16 -2.24 -22.33
CA PRO A 235 27.33 -1.51 -23.29
C PRO A 235 25.98 -2.21 -23.45
N SER A 236 24.95 -1.40 -23.68
CA SER A 236 23.51 -1.68 -23.79
C SER A 236 23.09 -2.86 -24.66
N ASN A 237 23.45 -4.08 -24.25
CA ASN A 237 22.80 -5.30 -24.70
C ASN A 237 21.53 -5.48 -23.87
N THR A 238 20.45 -4.82 -24.30
CA THR A 238 19.09 -5.03 -23.80
C THR A 238 18.61 -6.41 -24.23
N SER A 239 19.03 -7.46 -23.51
CA SER A 239 18.40 -8.77 -23.63
C SER A 239 16.94 -8.64 -23.22
N SER A 240 16.03 -9.13 -24.07
CA SER A 240 14.62 -9.22 -23.70
C SER A 240 14.50 -10.09 -22.45
N SER A 241 13.76 -9.57 -21.46
CA SER A 241 13.50 -10.26 -20.20
C SER A 241 12.01 -10.47 -20.04
N HIS A 242 11.65 -11.63 -19.52
CA HIS A 242 10.27 -11.99 -19.20
C HIS A 242 10.19 -12.34 -17.73
N ILE A 243 9.50 -11.49 -16.96
CA ILE A 243 9.25 -11.69 -15.54
C ILE A 243 7.88 -12.32 -15.36
N PHE A 244 7.82 -13.46 -14.68
CA PHE A 244 6.58 -14.13 -14.30
C PHE A 244 6.34 -13.91 -12.81
N ILE A 245 5.13 -13.52 -12.44
CA ILE A 245 4.72 -13.24 -11.06
C ILE A 245 3.44 -14.01 -10.78
N ALA A 246 3.54 -15.03 -9.95
CA ALA A 246 2.41 -15.81 -9.46
C ALA A 246 1.92 -15.29 -8.11
N ILE A 247 0.60 -15.15 -7.94
CA ILE A 247 -0.03 -14.56 -6.76
C ILE A 247 -1.05 -15.54 -6.17
N ALA A 248 -1.02 -15.74 -4.86
CA ALA A 248 -2.07 -16.39 -4.09
C ALA A 248 -2.36 -15.59 -2.81
N SER A 249 -3.64 -15.37 -2.47
CA SER A 249 -4.05 -14.49 -1.37
C SER A 249 -5.09 -15.13 -0.46
N ASN A 250 -5.03 -14.81 0.83
CA ASN A 250 -6.09 -15.07 1.80
C ASN A 250 -6.73 -13.78 2.34
N LEU A 251 -6.45 -12.62 1.72
CA LEU A 251 -7.19 -11.39 1.97
C LEU A 251 -8.59 -11.50 1.36
N PRO A 252 -9.66 -11.27 2.14
CA PRO A 252 -11.00 -11.24 1.60
C PRO A 252 -11.11 -10.12 0.54
N PRO A 253 -11.56 -10.41 -0.69
CA PRO A 253 -11.70 -9.39 -1.73
C PRO A 253 -12.64 -8.27 -1.29
N ALA A 254 -12.30 -7.02 -1.65
CA ALA A 254 -13.16 -5.85 -1.44
C ALA A 254 -13.66 -5.67 0.02
N SER A 255 -12.85 -6.07 1.00
CA SER A 255 -13.23 -6.12 2.43
C SER A 255 -12.72 -4.96 3.28
N GLY A 256 -12.02 -4.00 2.66
CA GLY A 256 -11.37 -2.92 3.39
C GLY A 256 -10.03 -3.29 4.03
N LEU A 257 -9.48 -4.50 3.80
CA LEU A 257 -8.15 -4.94 4.28
C LEU A 257 -7.01 -4.72 3.26
N SER A 258 -7.22 -3.81 2.29
CA SER A 258 -6.18 -3.30 1.38
C SER A 258 -5.57 -4.30 0.41
N THR A 259 -6.40 -5.17 -0.18
CA THR A 259 -5.96 -6.06 -1.26
C THR A 259 -5.31 -5.31 -2.43
N SER A 260 -5.80 -4.12 -2.78
CA SER A 260 -5.24 -3.30 -3.87
C SER A 260 -3.83 -2.81 -3.56
N SER A 261 -3.62 -2.16 -2.41
CA SER A 261 -2.31 -1.64 -2.02
C SER A 261 -1.31 -2.75 -1.71
N ALA A 262 -1.77 -3.94 -1.31
CA ALA A 262 -0.92 -5.14 -1.24
C ALA A 262 -0.44 -5.60 -2.63
N ILE A 263 -1.30 -5.52 -3.67
CA ILE A 263 -0.87 -5.76 -5.06
C ILE A 263 0.15 -4.70 -5.49
N VAL A 264 -0.13 -3.41 -5.28
CA VAL A 264 0.77 -2.30 -5.66
C VAL A 264 2.14 -2.45 -5.01
N THR A 265 2.16 -2.64 -3.68
CA THR A 265 3.39 -2.79 -2.91
C THR A 265 4.15 -4.05 -3.29
N GLY A 266 3.44 -5.18 -3.44
CA GLY A 266 4.04 -6.45 -3.83
C GLY A 266 4.70 -6.43 -5.20
N LEU A 267 4.03 -5.83 -6.21
CA LEU A 267 4.59 -5.68 -7.54
C LEU A 267 5.87 -4.83 -7.52
N PHE A 268 5.89 -3.74 -6.76
CA PHE A 268 7.12 -2.96 -6.57
C PHE A 268 8.25 -3.81 -5.98
N LEU A 269 7.99 -4.54 -4.89
CA LEU A 269 8.99 -5.39 -4.22
C LEU A 269 9.55 -6.49 -5.14
N VAL A 270 8.68 -7.15 -5.92
CA VAL A 270 9.07 -8.19 -6.86
C VAL A 270 9.92 -7.62 -7.99
N LEU A 271 9.47 -6.53 -8.62
CA LEU A 271 10.19 -5.90 -9.73
C LEU A 271 11.54 -5.35 -9.28
N ASP A 272 11.59 -4.73 -8.10
CA ASP A 272 12.85 -4.26 -7.51
C ASP A 272 13.83 -5.42 -7.26
N SER A 273 13.34 -6.57 -6.80
CA SER A 273 14.20 -7.73 -6.52
C SER A 273 14.79 -8.39 -7.76
N HIS A 274 14.13 -8.24 -8.93
CA HIS A 274 14.66 -8.72 -10.22
C HIS A 274 15.47 -7.66 -10.97
N LEU A 275 15.10 -6.38 -10.86
CA LEU A 275 15.64 -5.31 -11.71
C LEU A 275 16.56 -4.34 -10.96
N GLY A 276 16.59 -4.37 -9.62
CA GLY A 276 17.46 -3.55 -8.80
C GLY A 276 17.12 -2.07 -8.81
N MET A 277 15.84 -1.69 -8.91
CA MET A 277 15.42 -0.28 -9.02
C MET A 277 15.97 0.59 -7.88
N ARG A 278 15.97 0.07 -6.65
CA ARG A 278 16.52 0.78 -5.46
C ARG A 278 18.00 1.12 -5.57
N SER A 279 18.75 0.43 -6.43
CA SER A 279 20.17 0.71 -6.65
C SER A 279 20.41 1.91 -7.59
N THR A 280 19.39 2.31 -8.35
CA THR A 280 19.53 3.39 -9.34
C THR A 280 19.65 4.75 -8.67
N HIS A 281 20.42 5.65 -9.30
CA HIS A 281 20.54 7.03 -8.81
C HIS A 281 19.19 7.76 -8.78
N ALA A 282 18.33 7.54 -9.79
CA ALA A 282 17.00 8.17 -9.87
C ALA A 282 16.12 7.79 -8.67
N TYR A 283 16.09 6.51 -8.28
CA TYR A 283 15.35 6.05 -7.12
C TYR A 283 15.95 6.59 -5.82
N ARG A 284 17.26 6.45 -5.62
CA ARG A 284 17.97 6.88 -4.40
C ARG A 284 17.79 8.37 -4.15
N ASN A 285 17.82 9.18 -5.20
CA ASN A 285 17.57 10.62 -5.12
C ASN A 285 16.11 10.92 -4.71
N ALA A 286 15.13 10.27 -5.35
CA ALA A 286 13.72 10.60 -5.15
C ALA A 286 13.11 10.02 -3.86
N ILE A 287 13.46 8.79 -3.50
CA ILE A 287 12.86 8.03 -2.41
C ILE A 287 13.79 7.98 -1.20
N GLY A 288 15.09 7.78 -1.43
CA GLY A 288 16.09 7.59 -0.39
C GLY A 288 16.68 6.19 -0.40
N GLU A 289 17.64 5.98 0.48
CA GLU A 289 18.33 4.71 0.69
C GLU A 289 18.02 4.17 2.06
N CYS A 290 17.90 2.85 2.15
CA CYS A 290 17.95 2.18 3.43
C CYS A 290 19.39 1.68 3.64
N THR A 291 19.97 1.98 4.80
CA THR A 291 21.33 1.52 5.16
C THR A 291 21.28 0.82 6.51
N ASP A 292 22.02 -0.27 6.65
CA ASP A 292 21.98 -1.13 7.85
C ASP A 292 22.34 -0.41 9.16
N SER A 293 22.89 0.81 9.09
CA SER A 293 23.38 1.60 10.23
C SER A 293 22.50 2.79 10.63
N ASP A 294 21.48 3.16 9.85
CA ASP A 294 20.72 4.39 10.04
C ASP A 294 19.21 4.14 10.09
N GLU A 295 18.68 3.86 11.30
CA GLU A 295 17.25 3.59 11.49
C GLU A 295 16.34 4.77 11.12
N GLU A 296 16.82 6.01 11.26
CA GLU A 296 16.07 7.21 10.91
C GLU A 296 16.03 7.40 9.39
N GLY A 297 17.17 7.23 8.71
CA GLY A 297 17.27 7.24 7.25
C GLY A 297 16.39 6.16 6.61
N ASP A 298 16.37 4.96 7.20
CA ASP A 298 15.49 3.87 6.79
C ASP A 298 14.01 4.23 6.91
N GLU A 299 13.62 4.88 8.00
CA GLU A 299 12.23 5.28 8.24
C GLU A 299 11.78 6.37 7.26
N GLU A 300 12.63 7.36 6.97
CA GLU A 300 12.33 8.39 5.96
C GLU A 300 12.16 7.77 4.57
N ALA A 301 13.06 6.87 4.17
CA ALA A 301 12.99 6.19 2.87
C ALA A 301 11.71 5.35 2.74
N MET A 302 11.30 4.65 3.80
CA MET A 302 10.04 3.89 3.82
C MET A 302 8.81 4.80 3.75
N CYS A 303 8.81 5.92 4.46
CA CYS A 303 7.75 6.93 4.36
C CYS A 303 7.65 7.53 2.96
N ASN A 304 8.78 7.85 2.33
CA ASN A 304 8.82 8.34 0.96
C ASN A 304 8.32 7.28 -0.03
N LEU A 305 8.71 6.02 0.14
CA LEU A 305 8.23 4.91 -0.68
C LEU A 305 6.72 4.70 -0.51
N ALA A 306 6.20 4.71 0.72
CA ALA A 306 4.77 4.58 0.98
C ALA A 306 3.97 5.70 0.29
N THR A 307 4.46 6.94 0.41
CA THR A 307 3.88 8.10 -0.27
C THR A 307 3.88 7.90 -1.79
N TYR A 308 5.03 7.52 -2.36
CA TYR A 308 5.16 7.26 -3.79
C TYR A 308 4.19 6.18 -4.28
N LEU A 309 4.10 5.04 -3.59
CA LEU A 309 3.18 3.96 -3.99
C LEU A 309 1.70 4.37 -3.87
N GLY A 310 1.34 5.18 -2.87
CA GLY A 310 0.02 5.81 -2.82
C GLY A 310 -0.24 6.70 -4.03
N ASN A 311 0.76 7.47 -4.47
CA ASN A 311 0.68 8.28 -5.70
C ASN A 311 0.61 7.43 -6.98
N VAL A 312 1.26 6.26 -7.00
CA VAL A 312 1.12 5.29 -8.11
C VAL A 312 -0.34 4.81 -8.18
N GLU A 313 -0.94 4.45 -7.04
CA GLU A 313 -2.32 3.96 -6.99
C GLU A 313 -3.32 5.06 -7.37
N ASN A 314 -3.20 6.28 -6.86
CA ASN A 314 -4.13 7.37 -7.18
C ASN A 314 -3.81 8.15 -8.48
N GLY A 315 -2.62 7.92 -9.05
CA GLY A 315 -2.15 8.51 -10.32
C GLY A 315 -1.55 9.91 -10.22
N ARG A 316 -1.55 10.54 -9.04
CA ARG A 316 -1.03 11.91 -8.84
C ARG A 316 0.48 11.98 -9.00
N ASP A 317 1.01 13.20 -9.13
CA ASP A 317 2.44 13.46 -9.02
C ASP A 317 2.92 13.08 -7.62
N TYR A 318 4.08 12.44 -7.52
CA TYR A 318 4.83 12.36 -6.26
C TYR A 318 5.74 13.58 -6.17
N VAL A 319 5.72 14.23 -5.01
CA VAL A 319 6.52 15.44 -4.73
C VAL A 319 7.26 15.24 -3.42
N LYS A 320 8.60 15.27 -3.47
CA LYS A 320 9.45 15.35 -2.29
C LYS A 320 10.02 16.77 -2.18
N PRO A 321 9.63 17.56 -1.17
CA PRO A 321 10.21 18.88 -0.97
C PRO A 321 11.71 18.76 -0.64
N ASN A 322 12.51 19.73 -1.08
CA ASN A 322 13.92 19.81 -0.71
C ASN A 322 14.05 20.16 0.79
N LYS A 323 15.18 19.83 1.44
CA LYS A 323 15.47 20.11 2.86
C LYS A 323 15.29 21.58 3.25
N ASN A 324 15.38 22.51 2.30
CA ASN A 324 15.20 23.95 2.52
C ASN A 324 13.76 24.44 2.28
N ASN A 325 12.80 23.55 1.99
CA ASN A 325 11.41 23.86 1.62
C ASN A 325 11.26 24.85 0.45
N CYS A 326 12.28 24.98 -0.41
CA CYS A 326 12.20 25.79 -1.62
C CYS A 326 11.37 25.06 -2.70
N PRO A 327 10.22 25.60 -3.16
CA PRO A 327 9.34 24.90 -4.10
C PRO A 327 9.97 24.64 -5.47
N THR A 328 10.93 25.48 -5.89
CA THR A 328 11.60 25.38 -7.21
C THR A 328 12.65 24.26 -7.28
N GLU A 329 12.96 23.62 -6.16
CA GLU A 329 13.98 22.55 -6.05
C GLU A 329 13.39 21.21 -5.60
N ALA A 330 12.06 21.09 -5.53
CA ALA A 330 11.40 19.83 -5.15
C ALA A 330 11.63 18.74 -6.22
N ILE A 331 11.81 17.49 -5.77
CA ILE A 331 11.84 16.33 -6.66
C ILE A 331 10.41 15.97 -7.02
N VAL A 332 10.10 15.94 -8.32
CA VAL A 332 8.76 15.61 -8.83
C VAL A 332 8.84 14.40 -9.75
N LEU A 333 8.13 13.32 -9.39
CA LEU A 333 7.93 12.16 -10.27
C LEU A 333 6.52 12.24 -10.86
N LYS A 334 6.46 12.50 -12.16
CA LYS A 334 5.22 12.86 -12.86
C LYS A 334 4.17 11.75 -12.86
N GLY A 335 2.94 12.20 -12.63
CA GLY A 335 1.64 11.57 -12.67
C GLY A 335 1.30 10.86 -13.99
N THR A 336 0.12 10.24 -14.03
CA THR A 336 -0.53 9.80 -15.27
C THR A 336 -1.71 10.71 -15.59
N VAL A 337 -1.81 11.18 -16.84
CA VAL A 337 -2.91 12.05 -17.30
C VAL A 337 -4.27 11.35 -17.24
N GLN A 338 -4.27 10.02 -17.37
CA GLN A 338 -5.47 9.17 -17.38
C GLN A 338 -6.02 8.86 -15.96
N GLY A 339 -5.32 9.32 -14.90
CA GLY A 339 -5.58 8.90 -13.53
C GLY A 339 -4.84 7.59 -13.18
N GLY A 340 -4.81 7.24 -11.89
CA GLY A 340 -4.25 5.97 -11.41
C GLY A 340 -5.24 4.82 -11.61
N VAL A 341 -5.42 3.99 -10.58
CA VAL A 341 -6.40 2.89 -10.58
C VAL A 341 -7.85 3.36 -10.40
N GLY A 342 -8.07 4.67 -10.23
CA GLY A 342 -9.41 5.28 -10.11
C GLY A 342 -9.82 5.72 -8.70
N THR A 343 -8.95 5.56 -7.70
CA THR A 343 -9.20 5.96 -6.30
C THR A 343 -8.44 7.22 -5.91
N PHE A 344 -9.08 8.17 -5.21
CA PHE A 344 -8.43 9.40 -4.70
C PHE A 344 -7.89 9.27 -3.26
N GLY A 345 -7.41 8.09 -2.88
CA GLY A 345 -6.91 7.80 -1.53
C GLY A 345 -5.49 8.30 -1.24
N GLY A 346 -5.10 8.25 0.03
CA GLY A 346 -3.75 8.56 0.50
C GLY A 346 -2.81 7.35 0.45
N SER A 347 -1.81 7.35 1.32
CA SER A 347 -0.73 6.34 1.38
C SER A 347 -0.80 5.45 2.62
N GLU A 348 -1.91 5.52 3.37
CA GLU A 348 -2.11 4.80 4.63
C GLU A 348 -1.87 3.29 4.50
N ASP A 349 -2.53 2.68 3.53
CA ASP A 349 -2.47 1.23 3.30
C ASP A 349 -1.03 0.78 3.02
N HIS A 350 -0.33 1.51 2.15
CA HIS A 350 1.06 1.26 1.76
C HIS A 350 2.01 1.41 2.95
N ALA A 351 1.82 2.47 3.75
CA ALA A 351 2.64 2.73 4.93
C ALA A 351 2.48 1.62 5.98
N ALA A 352 1.25 1.18 6.24
CA ALA A 352 0.99 0.08 7.16
C ALA A 352 1.66 -1.23 6.69
N ILE A 353 1.60 -1.54 5.40
CA ILE A 353 2.20 -2.74 4.80
C ILE A 353 3.73 -2.70 4.88
N LEU A 354 4.35 -1.56 4.55
CA LEU A 354 5.81 -1.42 4.50
C LEU A 354 6.45 -1.28 5.89
N MET A 355 5.77 -0.60 6.81
CA MET A 355 6.33 -0.19 8.10
C MET A 355 5.84 -1.05 9.27
N GLY A 356 4.89 -1.97 9.03
CA GLY A 356 4.31 -2.81 10.05
C GLY A 356 5.34 -3.71 10.74
N ARG A 357 5.31 -3.72 12.08
CA ARG A 357 6.12 -4.59 12.93
C ARG A 357 5.22 -5.45 13.80
N LYS A 358 5.68 -6.67 14.12
CA LYS A 358 4.91 -7.59 14.97
C LYS A 358 4.71 -6.95 16.35
N GLY A 359 3.45 -6.90 16.81
CA GLY A 359 3.12 -6.35 18.13
C GLY A 359 3.17 -4.83 18.21
N GLU A 360 3.19 -4.12 17.08
CA GLU A 360 3.30 -2.66 17.05
C GLU A 360 2.26 -2.05 16.10
N LEU A 361 1.69 -0.91 16.50
CA LEU A 361 0.93 0.00 15.65
C LEU A 361 1.76 1.24 15.36
N ARG A 362 1.57 1.78 14.17
CA ARG A 362 2.23 2.98 13.66
C ARG A 362 1.25 4.13 13.64
N LEU A 363 1.62 5.20 14.33
CA LEU A 363 0.95 6.49 14.30
C LEU A 363 1.66 7.36 13.26
N LEU A 364 0.94 7.66 12.18
CA LEU A 364 1.48 8.28 10.98
C LEU A 364 0.63 9.49 10.57
N SER A 365 1.26 10.49 9.96
CA SER A 365 0.64 11.62 9.26
C SER A 365 0.84 11.45 7.75
N PHE A 366 -0.04 12.02 6.92
CA PHE A 366 -0.03 11.79 5.46
C PHE A 366 0.09 13.06 4.64
N CYS A 367 0.26 12.89 3.32
CA CYS A 367 0.46 13.96 2.33
C CYS A 367 1.56 14.97 2.72
N PRO A 368 2.82 14.52 2.96
CA PRO A 368 3.35 13.16 2.73
C PRO A 368 3.31 12.25 3.97
N THR A 369 3.49 10.93 3.78
CA THR A 369 3.61 9.98 4.90
C THR A 369 4.78 10.36 5.80
N ARG A 370 4.57 10.51 7.11
CA ARG A 370 5.60 10.76 8.12
C ARG A 370 5.21 10.12 9.45
N PRO A 371 6.17 9.78 10.34
CA PRO A 371 5.85 9.45 11.73
C PRO A 371 5.14 10.63 12.39
N ALA A 372 4.11 10.36 13.18
CA ALA A 372 3.37 11.39 13.91
C ALA A 372 3.53 11.21 15.43
N SER A 373 3.93 12.29 16.10
CA SER A 373 4.00 12.37 17.56
C SER A 373 3.24 13.60 18.03
N PHE A 374 2.65 13.55 19.22
CA PHE A 374 1.76 14.60 19.72
C PHE A 374 2.10 14.94 21.17
N ASP A 375 2.12 16.23 21.47
CA ASP A 375 1.93 16.71 22.83
C ASP A 375 0.49 17.19 22.96
N PHE A 376 -0.25 16.72 23.96
CA PHE A 376 -1.64 17.12 24.13
C PHE A 376 -2.10 17.05 25.57
N ALA A 377 -3.15 17.80 25.87
CA ALA A 377 -3.68 17.93 27.22
C ALA A 377 -5.21 17.93 27.19
N ARG A 378 -5.83 17.17 28.11
CA ARG A 378 -7.31 17.18 28.26
C ARG A 378 -7.78 18.52 28.82
N ASN A 379 -7.05 19.03 29.81
CA ASN A 379 -7.19 20.33 30.47
C ASN A 379 -5.80 21.00 30.61
N ASN A 380 -5.70 22.19 31.18
CA ASN A 380 -4.42 22.91 31.34
C ASN A 380 -3.43 22.29 32.35
N ASP A 381 -3.77 21.17 32.99
CA ASP A 381 -3.05 20.67 34.16
C ASP A 381 -1.98 19.62 33.83
N ASN A 382 -2.25 18.71 32.88
CA ASN A 382 -1.34 17.60 32.52
C ASN A 382 -1.14 17.50 31.00
N VAL A 383 0.11 17.63 30.56
CA VAL A 383 0.53 17.40 29.17
C VAL A 383 1.00 15.96 29.02
N TYR A 384 0.46 15.27 28.02
CA TYR A 384 0.83 13.93 27.61
C TYR A 384 1.60 13.99 26.32
N THR A 385 2.65 13.18 26.19
CA THR A 385 3.40 13.00 24.95
C THR A 385 3.14 11.60 24.42
N GLN A 386 2.72 11.52 23.15
CA GLN A 386 2.54 10.27 22.43
C GLN A 386 3.55 10.18 21.29
N GLN A 387 4.28 9.07 21.24
CA GLN A 387 5.23 8.77 20.18
C GLN A 387 4.57 8.06 18.99
N SER A 388 5.26 8.06 17.86
CA SER A 388 4.80 7.49 16.58
C SER A 388 4.69 5.96 16.54
N ARG A 389 5.19 5.27 17.56
CA ARG A 389 5.13 3.82 17.72
C ARG A 389 4.32 3.51 18.98
N VAL A 390 3.40 2.57 18.83
CA VAL A 390 2.52 2.10 19.91
C VAL A 390 2.68 0.61 20.01
N GLU A 391 3.25 0.12 21.11
CA GLU A 391 3.27 -1.32 21.38
C GLU A 391 1.86 -1.80 21.68
N LEU A 392 1.45 -2.91 21.06
CA LEU A 392 0.17 -3.54 21.35
C LEU A 392 0.28 -4.26 22.71
N PRO A 393 -0.53 -3.89 23.72
CA PRO A 393 -0.51 -4.57 25.01
C PRO A 393 -0.78 -6.07 24.87
N SER A 394 -0.04 -6.89 25.62
CA SER A 394 -0.09 -8.37 25.49
C SER A 394 -1.42 -8.98 25.92
N ASP A 395 -2.21 -8.24 26.69
CA ASP A 395 -3.55 -8.59 27.16
C ASP A 395 -4.66 -8.16 26.19
N VAL A 396 -4.32 -7.52 25.06
CA VAL A 396 -5.26 -7.09 24.02
C VAL A 396 -5.04 -7.88 22.73
N THR A 397 -6.12 -8.13 22.01
CA THR A 397 -6.10 -8.73 20.66
C THR A 397 -7.15 -8.08 19.77
N PHE A 398 -6.79 -7.86 18.51
CA PHE A 398 -7.75 -7.46 17.49
C PHE A 398 -8.57 -8.66 17.01
N VAL A 399 -9.90 -8.54 17.11
CA VAL A 399 -10.84 -9.45 16.47
C VAL A 399 -11.41 -8.77 15.23
N ILE A 400 -11.13 -9.32 14.05
CA ILE A 400 -11.62 -8.76 12.77
C ILE A 400 -12.85 -9.53 12.34
N ALA A 401 -14.01 -8.87 12.37
CA ALA A 401 -15.27 -9.36 11.83
C ALA A 401 -15.49 -8.81 10.41
N TYR A 402 -15.79 -9.70 9.46
CA TYR A 402 -16.10 -9.34 8.07
C TYR A 402 -17.60 -9.52 7.83
N SER A 403 -18.29 -8.47 7.38
CA SER A 403 -19.74 -8.49 7.15
C SER A 403 -20.17 -9.39 5.98
N GLY A 404 -19.24 -9.79 5.11
CA GLY A 404 -19.56 -10.51 3.88
C GLY A 404 -19.90 -9.59 2.70
N ALA A 405 -20.18 -8.31 2.95
CA ALA A 405 -20.49 -7.33 1.92
C ALA A 405 -19.24 -6.92 1.13
N LYS A 406 -19.37 -6.86 -0.20
CA LYS A 406 -18.29 -6.42 -1.10
C LYS A 406 -18.32 -4.90 -1.27
N ALA A 407 -17.20 -4.24 -1.00
CA ALA A 407 -17.01 -2.80 -1.20
C ALA A 407 -15.93 -2.52 -2.25
N GLU A 408 -16.33 -2.43 -3.52
CA GLU A 408 -15.43 -2.22 -4.65
C GLU A 408 -15.09 -0.72 -4.84
N LYS A 409 -14.01 -0.28 -4.20
CA LYS A 409 -13.60 1.15 -4.14
C LYS A 409 -13.15 1.75 -5.48
N ALA A 410 -12.65 0.93 -6.40
CA ALA A 410 -12.18 1.37 -7.72
C ALA A 410 -13.27 1.36 -8.81
N GLY A 411 -14.52 1.05 -8.44
CA GLY A 411 -15.57 0.68 -9.40
C GLY A 411 -15.57 -0.83 -9.67
N GLY A 412 -16.66 -1.29 -10.28
CA GLY A 412 -16.89 -2.69 -10.64
C GLY A 412 -16.94 -2.89 -12.15
N SER A 413 -17.22 -4.13 -12.58
CA SER A 413 -17.36 -4.51 -13.99
C SER A 413 -18.45 -3.74 -14.74
N ASP A 414 -19.40 -3.16 -14.00
CA ASP A 414 -20.56 -2.42 -14.51
C ASP A 414 -20.45 -0.89 -14.31
N GLY A 415 -19.29 -0.38 -13.87
CA GLY A 415 -19.02 1.05 -13.65
C GLY A 415 -18.85 1.43 -12.18
N ASP A 416 -19.15 2.68 -11.82
CA ASP A 416 -19.05 3.16 -10.44
C ASP A 416 -20.00 2.37 -9.51
N THR A 417 -19.49 1.91 -8.37
CA THR A 417 -20.30 1.25 -7.33
C THR A 417 -20.69 2.25 -6.25
N TYR A 418 -21.70 1.94 -5.43
CA TYR A 418 -22.02 2.75 -4.25
C TYR A 418 -20.79 2.98 -3.34
N ALA A 419 -19.90 1.99 -3.25
CA ALA A 419 -18.67 2.10 -2.47
C ALA A 419 -17.65 3.06 -3.12
N SER A 420 -17.47 3.01 -4.44
CA SER A 420 -16.56 3.95 -5.14
C SER A 420 -17.12 5.38 -5.13
N ILE A 421 -18.43 5.56 -5.33
CA ILE A 421 -19.10 6.86 -5.24
C ILE A 421 -18.98 7.42 -3.82
N GLY A 422 -19.29 6.63 -2.78
CA GLY A 422 -19.17 7.08 -1.39
C GLY A 422 -17.75 7.45 -0.99
N TYR A 423 -16.76 6.64 -1.41
CA TYR A 423 -15.35 6.92 -1.13
C TYR A 423 -14.87 8.21 -1.81
N ASN A 424 -15.14 8.35 -3.11
CA ASN A 424 -14.75 9.53 -3.87
C ASN A 424 -15.50 10.77 -3.40
N ASN A 425 -16.78 10.66 -3.03
CA ASN A 425 -17.57 11.76 -2.46
C ASN A 425 -16.93 12.31 -1.17
N ALA A 426 -16.46 11.45 -0.27
CA ALA A 426 -15.80 11.92 0.97
C ALA A 426 -14.47 12.63 0.70
N ALA A 427 -13.75 12.26 -0.36
CA ALA A 427 -12.52 12.93 -0.80
C ALA A 427 -12.82 14.25 -1.54
N ASP A 428 -13.87 14.26 -2.37
CA ASP A 428 -14.34 15.43 -3.10
C ASP A 428 -14.89 16.50 -2.15
N LEU A 429 -15.71 16.12 -1.17
CA LEU A 429 -16.19 17.04 -0.13
C LEU A 429 -15.03 17.67 0.65
N ALA A 430 -13.97 16.91 0.96
CA ALA A 430 -12.79 17.45 1.62
C ALA A 430 -12.05 18.46 0.72
N ARG A 431 -11.90 18.14 -0.56
CA ARG A 431 -11.30 19.04 -1.56
C ARG A 431 -12.12 20.33 -1.72
N GLU A 432 -13.45 20.21 -1.79
CA GLU A 432 -14.36 21.35 -1.94
C GLU A 432 -14.41 22.23 -0.70
N ALA A 433 -14.41 21.63 0.49
CA ALA A 433 -14.31 22.34 1.75
C ALA A 433 -12.97 23.08 1.87
N LEU A 434 -11.85 22.44 1.49
CA LEU A 434 -10.56 23.13 1.44
C LEU A 434 -10.60 24.30 0.46
N HIS A 435 -11.16 24.09 -0.74
CA HIS A 435 -11.30 25.17 -1.72
C HIS A 435 -12.12 26.35 -1.18
N ALA A 436 -13.25 26.08 -0.52
CA ALA A 436 -14.04 27.12 0.15
C ALA A 436 -13.22 27.88 1.21
N TYR A 437 -12.47 27.16 2.05
CA TYR A 437 -11.55 27.78 3.01
C TYR A 437 -10.52 28.71 2.33
N LEU A 438 -9.91 28.29 1.22
CA LEU A 438 -8.94 29.09 0.46
C LEU A 438 -9.58 30.34 -0.14
N VAL A 439 -10.75 30.21 -0.79
CA VAL A 439 -11.49 31.34 -1.38
C VAL A 439 -11.79 32.42 -0.33
N ALA A 440 -12.24 32.01 0.86
CA ALA A 440 -12.51 32.94 1.94
C ALA A 440 -11.24 33.69 2.40
N GLY A 441 -10.09 33.02 2.42
CA GLY A 441 -8.85 33.64 2.87
C GLY A 441 -8.19 34.60 1.86
N GLU A 442 -8.42 34.45 0.54
CA GLU A 442 -7.86 35.38 -0.47
C GLU A 442 -8.32 36.82 -0.17
N SER A 443 -9.54 36.96 0.35
CA SER A 443 -10.11 38.22 0.81
C SER A 443 -9.37 38.86 2.00
N TYR A 444 -8.50 38.12 2.69
CA TYR A 444 -7.68 38.57 3.82
C TYR A 444 -6.20 38.79 3.44
N GLY A 445 -5.87 38.87 2.15
CA GLY A 445 -4.50 39.12 1.68
C GLY A 445 -3.57 37.91 1.76
N PHE A 446 -4.15 36.70 1.81
CA PHE A 446 -3.41 35.45 1.73
C PHE A 446 -2.92 35.17 0.31
N ASN A 447 -1.64 34.86 0.14
CA ASN A 447 -1.13 34.30 -1.11
C ASN A 447 -1.15 32.76 -1.02
N TYR A 448 -2.27 32.14 -1.42
CA TYR A 448 -2.50 30.70 -1.26
C TYR A 448 -1.75 29.79 -2.23
N LYS A 449 -1.15 30.33 -3.29
CA LYS A 449 -0.55 29.50 -4.35
C LYS A 449 0.73 28.83 -3.87
N GLY A 450 0.59 27.64 -3.29
CA GLY A 450 1.67 26.69 -3.03
C GLY A 450 1.65 26.05 -1.64
N ASP A 451 1.16 26.77 -0.62
CA ASP A 451 1.48 26.45 0.78
C ASP A 451 0.41 25.66 1.55
N CYS A 452 -0.84 25.64 1.08
CA CYS A 452 -1.94 24.94 1.75
C CYS A 452 -2.66 24.01 0.76
N GLN A 453 -2.32 22.72 0.80
CA GLN A 453 -2.81 21.71 -0.14
C GLN A 453 -3.74 20.69 0.52
N THR A 454 -3.75 20.66 1.86
CA THR A 454 -4.49 19.69 2.66
C THR A 454 -5.23 20.38 3.82
N PHE A 455 -6.15 19.65 4.47
CA PHE A 455 -6.74 20.15 5.72
C PHE A 455 -5.71 20.26 6.84
N ALA A 456 -4.75 19.32 6.90
CA ALA A 456 -3.67 19.41 7.87
C ALA A 456 -2.83 20.68 7.69
N ASP A 457 -2.58 21.13 6.46
CA ASP A 457 -1.91 22.41 6.22
C ASP A 457 -2.73 23.59 6.74
N ALA A 458 -4.05 23.59 6.51
CA ALA A 458 -4.96 24.61 7.02
C ALA A 458 -4.96 24.65 8.56
N VAL A 459 -5.01 23.48 9.21
CA VAL A 459 -4.92 23.35 10.68
C VAL A 459 -3.60 23.90 11.20
N ARG A 460 -2.46 23.45 10.64
CA ARG A 460 -1.13 23.91 11.04
C ARG A 460 -0.98 25.42 10.85
N TRP A 461 -1.53 25.95 9.76
CA TRP A 461 -1.50 27.37 9.48
C TRP A 461 -2.32 28.18 10.49
N GLU A 462 -3.58 27.79 10.75
CA GLU A 462 -4.43 28.50 11.70
C GLU A 462 -3.91 28.43 13.13
N ARG A 463 -3.34 27.29 13.55
CA ARG A 463 -2.66 27.14 14.84
C ARG A 463 -1.58 28.22 15.00
N ARG A 464 -0.69 28.35 14.00
CA ARG A 464 0.37 29.37 14.01
C ARG A 464 -0.19 30.79 14.03
N ARG A 465 -1.19 31.09 13.20
CA ARG A 465 -1.78 32.44 13.13
C ARG A 465 -2.45 32.84 14.45
N LEU A 466 -3.13 31.92 15.11
CA LEU A 466 -3.81 32.16 16.39
C LEU A 466 -2.83 32.21 17.58
N GLY A 467 -1.52 32.02 17.35
CA GLY A 467 -0.50 32.07 18.40
C GLY A 467 -0.47 30.83 19.28
N PHE A 468 -1.06 29.72 18.84
CA PHE A 468 -0.97 28.45 19.56
C PHE A 468 0.32 27.71 19.24
N SER A 469 0.77 26.87 20.17
CA SER A 469 1.88 25.96 19.93
C SER A 469 1.60 25.07 18.73
N ALA A 470 2.61 24.85 17.90
CA ALA A 470 2.53 23.93 16.77
C ALA A 470 2.48 22.45 17.20
N THR A 471 2.93 22.14 18.43
CA THR A 471 3.08 20.76 18.92
C THR A 471 2.11 20.42 20.04
N LEU A 472 1.63 21.41 20.81
CA LEU A 472 0.75 21.19 21.96
C LEU A 472 -0.72 21.41 21.60
N ASN A 473 -1.50 20.33 21.62
CA ASN A 473 -2.93 20.33 21.41
C ASN A 473 -3.69 20.38 22.75
N THR A 474 -4.29 21.53 23.05
CA THR A 474 -5.23 21.71 24.18
C THR A 474 -6.66 21.79 23.68
N LYS A 475 -7.64 21.51 24.55
CA LYS A 475 -9.07 21.71 24.21
C LYS A 475 -9.35 23.12 23.67
N ASN A 476 -8.87 24.16 24.36
CA ASN A 476 -9.09 25.55 23.97
C ASN A 476 -8.48 25.88 22.60
N SER A 477 -7.23 25.47 22.36
CA SER A 477 -6.59 25.67 21.04
C SER A 477 -7.33 24.90 19.95
N ASN A 478 -7.81 23.69 20.27
CA ASN A 478 -8.48 22.85 19.31
C ASN A 478 -9.84 23.41 18.89
N ASP A 479 -10.65 23.84 19.86
CA ASP A 479 -11.96 24.44 19.62
C ASP A 479 -11.83 25.75 18.81
N ALA A 480 -10.83 26.59 19.14
CA ALA A 480 -10.60 27.84 18.43
C ALA A 480 -10.18 27.64 16.97
N VAL A 481 -9.25 26.70 16.70
CA VAL A 481 -8.80 26.38 15.33
C VAL A 481 -9.94 25.76 14.51
N LYS A 482 -10.66 24.80 15.08
CA LYS A 482 -11.81 24.15 14.43
C LYS A 482 -12.89 25.16 14.06
N ALA A 483 -13.26 26.04 15.00
CA ALA A 483 -14.25 27.08 14.76
C ALA A 483 -13.81 28.07 13.67
N CYS A 484 -12.54 28.46 13.68
CA CYS A 484 -11.99 29.39 12.70
C CYS A 484 -12.04 28.85 11.27
N ILE A 485 -11.61 27.60 11.06
CA ILE A 485 -11.62 26.97 9.73
C ILE A 485 -13.07 26.77 9.28
N SER A 486 -13.93 26.25 10.16
CA SER A 486 -15.35 26.03 9.85
C SER A 486 -16.05 27.32 9.40
N GLU A 487 -15.80 28.44 10.10
CA GLU A 487 -16.35 29.74 9.70
C GLU A 487 -15.85 30.21 8.34
N ARG A 488 -14.55 30.01 8.04
CA ARG A 488 -14.01 30.34 6.71
C ARG A 488 -14.60 29.46 5.61
N ILE A 489 -14.81 28.17 5.87
CA ILE A 489 -15.48 27.27 4.93
C ILE A 489 -16.88 27.80 4.62
N ARG A 490 -17.69 28.16 5.63
CA ARG A 490 -19.03 28.75 5.43
C ARG A 490 -19.02 30.05 4.62
N ARG A 491 -18.00 30.89 4.80
CA ARG A 491 -17.89 32.16 4.07
C ARG A 491 -17.48 31.98 2.61
N GLY A 492 -16.65 30.99 2.34
CA GLY A 492 -16.13 30.74 0.99
C GLY A 492 -16.94 29.72 0.19
N SER A 493 -17.88 29.02 0.82
CA SER A 493 -18.82 28.16 0.12
C SER A 493 -19.83 29.00 -0.66
N THR A 494 -20.16 28.55 -1.87
CA THR A 494 -21.19 29.18 -2.70
C THR A 494 -22.41 28.26 -2.75
N GLN A 495 -23.62 28.81 -2.92
CA GLN A 495 -24.88 28.02 -2.97
C GLN A 495 -24.87 26.87 -4.01
N ARG A 496 -23.93 26.85 -4.97
CA ARG A 496 -23.76 25.75 -5.93
C ARG A 496 -23.08 24.51 -5.35
N MET A 497 -22.44 24.58 -4.18
CA MET A 497 -21.57 23.52 -3.63
C MET A 497 -22.24 22.64 -2.55
N GLY A 498 -23.55 22.39 -2.67
CA GLY A 498 -24.21 21.35 -1.87
C GLY A 498 -24.56 21.72 -0.41
N GLY A 499 -24.56 23.00 -0.05
CA GLY A 499 -24.95 23.49 1.27
C GLY A 499 -23.79 23.51 2.27
N ASP A 500 -23.53 24.68 2.84
CA ASP A 500 -22.36 24.99 3.69
C ASP A 500 -22.16 23.98 4.84
N ASP A 501 -23.26 23.45 5.38
CA ASP A 501 -23.25 22.51 6.51
C ASP A 501 -22.53 21.19 6.20
N PHE A 502 -22.60 20.66 4.97
CA PHE A 502 -21.93 19.39 4.64
C PHE A 502 -20.41 19.55 4.52
N LEU A 503 -19.94 20.66 3.96
CA LEU A 503 -18.51 20.96 3.83
C LEU A 503 -17.89 21.18 5.21
N VAL A 504 -18.59 21.89 6.09
CA VAL A 504 -18.17 22.08 7.48
C VAL A 504 -18.16 20.76 8.23
N GLN A 505 -19.25 19.97 8.18
CA GLN A 505 -19.32 18.67 8.84
C GLN A 505 -18.20 17.74 8.37
N ARG A 506 -17.88 17.75 7.07
CA ARG A 506 -16.75 16.97 6.55
C ARG A 506 -15.43 17.43 7.15
N PHE A 507 -15.16 18.74 7.22
CA PHE A 507 -13.95 19.25 7.85
C PHE A 507 -13.90 18.93 9.36
N GLU A 508 -15.00 19.12 10.09
CA GLU A 508 -15.06 18.84 11.52
C GLU A 508 -14.83 17.35 11.82
N GLN A 509 -15.38 16.43 10.99
CA GLN A 509 -15.06 15.01 11.11
C GLN A 509 -13.56 14.74 10.91
N PHE A 510 -12.94 15.33 9.89
CA PHE A 510 -11.50 15.21 9.68
C PHE A 510 -10.73 15.70 10.91
N TYR A 511 -11.10 16.87 11.42
CA TYR A 511 -10.43 17.51 12.54
C TYR A 511 -10.55 16.66 13.81
N ASP A 512 -11.76 16.24 14.16
CA ASP A 512 -12.01 15.47 15.37
C ASP A 512 -11.32 14.09 15.28
N GLU A 513 -11.35 13.42 14.12
CA GLU A 513 -10.65 12.14 13.93
C GLU A 513 -9.12 12.30 14.04
N SER A 514 -8.54 13.23 13.25
CA SER A 514 -7.09 13.38 13.07
C SER A 514 -6.38 14.07 14.23
N GLU A 515 -6.98 15.11 14.81
CA GLU A 515 -6.34 15.99 15.80
C GLU A 515 -6.71 15.65 17.24
N TYR A 516 -7.76 14.86 17.45
CA TYR A 516 -8.25 14.50 18.77
C TYR A 516 -8.34 12.98 18.97
N LEU A 517 -9.17 12.25 18.20
CA LEU A 517 -9.45 10.84 18.46
C LEU A 517 -8.22 9.95 18.24
N VAL A 518 -7.48 10.14 17.14
CA VAL A 518 -6.28 9.35 16.83
C VAL A 518 -5.18 9.49 17.91
N PRO A 519 -4.76 10.71 18.32
CA PRO A 519 -3.80 10.87 19.43
C PRO A 519 -4.27 10.23 20.74
N TRP A 520 -5.54 10.40 21.11
CA TRP A 520 -6.08 9.82 22.34
C TRP A 520 -6.19 8.30 22.29
N ALA A 521 -6.50 7.70 21.15
CA ALA A 521 -6.52 6.24 20.99
C ALA A 521 -5.11 5.64 21.16
N ALA A 522 -4.10 6.27 20.53
CA ALA A 522 -2.71 5.84 20.66
C ALA A 522 -2.22 5.91 22.12
N HIS A 523 -2.58 6.97 22.84
CA HIS A 523 -2.27 7.12 24.26
C HIS A 523 -3.04 6.15 25.14
N ALA A 524 -4.32 5.92 24.84
CA ALA A 524 -5.13 4.98 25.60
C ALA A 524 -4.57 3.55 25.49
N LEU A 525 -4.15 3.12 24.31
CA LEU A 525 -3.44 1.86 24.12
C LEU A 525 -2.10 1.83 24.87
N SER A 526 -1.26 2.86 24.68
CA SER A 526 0.08 2.91 25.30
C SER A 526 0.04 2.87 26.83
N ASN A 527 -1.07 3.32 27.43
CA ASN A 527 -1.26 3.38 28.89
C ASN A 527 -2.30 2.38 29.41
N CYS A 528 -2.77 1.46 28.56
CA CYS A 528 -3.76 0.44 28.92
C CYS A 528 -5.05 1.01 29.54
N THR A 529 -5.49 2.20 29.11
CA THR A 529 -6.73 2.83 29.59
C THR A 529 -7.91 2.47 28.67
N TYR A 530 -8.39 1.24 28.78
CA TYR A 530 -9.34 0.66 27.83
C TYR A 530 -10.74 1.30 27.84
N ASP A 531 -11.19 1.84 28.98
CA ASP A 531 -12.45 2.58 29.05
C ASP A 531 -12.40 3.81 28.12
N LEU A 532 -11.30 4.57 28.21
CA LEU A 532 -11.05 5.70 27.32
C LEU A 532 -10.92 5.25 25.87
N LEU A 533 -10.23 4.13 25.62
CA LEU A 533 -10.13 3.58 24.27
C LEU A 533 -11.51 3.24 23.68
N GLY A 534 -12.38 2.63 24.47
CA GLY A 534 -13.76 2.29 24.09
C GLY A 534 -14.58 3.52 23.71
N GLU A 535 -14.51 4.59 24.52
CA GLU A 535 -15.17 5.87 24.23
C GLU A 535 -14.68 6.49 22.91
N ILE A 536 -13.36 6.47 22.68
CA ILE A 536 -12.72 7.06 21.50
C ILE A 536 -13.05 6.29 20.22
N VAL A 537 -12.97 4.95 20.27
CA VAL A 537 -13.32 4.08 19.14
C VAL A 537 -14.81 4.23 18.80
N GLU A 538 -15.68 4.37 19.80
CA GLU A 538 -17.11 4.61 19.56
C GLU A 538 -17.37 5.98 18.94
N ALA A 539 -16.67 7.04 19.38
CA ALA A 539 -16.78 8.34 18.76
C ALA A 539 -16.35 8.32 17.28
N SER A 540 -15.25 7.64 16.95
CA SER A 540 -14.80 7.46 15.55
C SER A 540 -15.83 6.71 14.71
N HIS A 541 -16.32 5.56 15.21
CA HIS A 541 -17.31 4.75 14.48
C HIS A 541 -18.61 5.53 14.22
N ARG A 542 -19.11 6.25 15.22
CA ARG A 542 -20.28 7.11 15.08
C ARG A 542 -20.07 8.23 14.07
N GLY A 543 -18.87 8.80 14.00
CA GLY A 543 -18.48 9.76 12.96
C GLY A 543 -18.54 9.14 11.56
N ALA A 544 -18.07 7.89 11.41
CA ALA A 544 -18.14 7.16 10.16
C ALA A 544 -19.59 6.88 9.70
N VAL A 545 -20.47 6.49 10.63
CA VAL A 545 -21.89 6.21 10.35
C VAL A 545 -22.65 7.50 10.03
N ASN A 546 -22.58 8.51 10.88
CA ASN A 546 -23.49 9.66 10.83
C ASN A 546 -23.00 10.81 9.94
N VAL A 547 -21.68 11.02 9.89
CA VAL A 547 -21.08 12.15 9.18
C VAL A 547 -20.52 11.71 7.83
N LEU A 548 -19.61 10.73 7.80
CA LEU A 548 -19.08 10.21 6.53
C LEU A 548 -20.12 9.42 5.74
N ARG A 549 -21.08 8.79 6.43
CA ARG A 549 -22.13 7.94 5.85
C ARG A 549 -21.56 6.88 4.91
N ASN A 550 -20.42 6.31 5.32
CA ASN A 550 -19.66 5.33 4.55
C ASN A 550 -19.79 3.91 5.12
N GLN A 551 -20.76 3.68 6.01
CA GLN A 551 -21.08 2.38 6.59
C GLN A 551 -22.40 1.85 6.02
N ILE A 552 -22.48 0.53 5.84
CA ILE A 552 -23.74 -0.18 5.59
C ILE A 552 -24.35 -0.61 6.93
N GLU A 553 -25.57 -1.11 6.92
CA GLU A 553 -26.27 -1.55 8.14
C GLU A 553 -25.43 -2.56 8.94
N GLU A 554 -24.87 -3.56 8.25
CA GLU A 554 -24.07 -4.62 8.86
C GLU A 554 -22.80 -4.07 9.51
N THR A 555 -22.09 -3.15 8.86
CA THR A 555 -20.85 -2.58 9.41
C THR A 555 -21.11 -1.51 10.46
N ALA A 556 -22.27 -0.85 10.43
CA ALA A 556 -22.72 0.05 11.49
C ALA A 556 -23.07 -0.72 12.77
N TRP A 557 -23.74 -1.88 12.62
CA TRP A 557 -24.24 -2.70 13.73
C TRP A 557 -23.18 -3.60 14.37
N LEU A 558 -22.28 -4.21 13.60
CA LEU A 558 -21.31 -5.21 14.10
C LEU A 558 -20.49 -4.73 15.33
N PRO A 559 -19.95 -3.50 15.37
CA PRO A 559 -19.24 -3.02 16.56
C PRO A 559 -20.14 -2.87 17.79
N LEU A 560 -21.41 -2.51 17.62
CA LEU A 560 -22.37 -2.43 18.72
C LEU A 560 -22.64 -3.82 19.30
N TRP A 561 -22.90 -4.80 18.43
CA TRP A 561 -23.11 -6.18 18.84
C TRP A 561 -21.91 -6.77 19.58
N ALA A 562 -20.69 -6.49 19.10
CA ALA A 562 -19.47 -6.96 19.73
C ALA A 562 -19.29 -6.43 21.17
N ARG A 563 -19.81 -5.23 21.48
CA ARG A 563 -19.78 -4.64 22.82
C ARG A 563 -20.89 -5.15 23.73
N ASP A 564 -22.08 -5.40 23.18
CA ASP A 564 -23.20 -5.96 23.95
C ASP A 564 -22.99 -7.44 24.30
N SER A 565 -22.07 -8.11 23.59
CA SER A 565 -21.74 -9.53 23.79
C SER A 565 -20.60 -9.78 24.79
N SER A 566 -19.99 -8.72 25.35
CA SER A 566 -19.02 -8.77 26.44
C SER A 566 -19.68 -8.43 27.77
#